data_AF-A0AAD8YDR1-F1
#
_entry.id   AF-A0AAD8YDR1-F1
#
_cell.length_a   1.000
_cell.length_b   1.000
_cell.length_c   1.000
_cell.angle_alpha   90.00
_cell.angle_beta   90.00
_cell.angle_gamma   90.00
#
_symmetry.space_group_name_H-M   'P 1'
#
loop_
_entity.id
_entity.type
_entity.pdbx_description
1 polymer ?
#
loop_
_entity_poly.entity_id
_entity_poly.type
_entity_poly.pdbx_seq_one_letter_code
_entity_poly.pdbx_strand_id
1 'polypeptide(L)'
;MKHPTSSIIAALALSTLGNSVCNAFTSVASNQRPSTATWMSEPSNTPATLVSQAAFVYGIDVLKADMGLEIIPEDQKPMYAIGKLEAELPLELVSGIRFSDCESVTLIGQVRQDVVDATGLSSLDTIVAVRAGNDGEGNYAYYSDVRESSIQNTAQVYTEAINFAMANSLPSIELEINRLVPMMPSQEDL
;
A
#
# COMPACT_ATOMS: atom_id res chain seq x y z
N MET A 1 16.92 60.86 -20.28
CA MET A 1 17.75 61.28 -19.13
C MET A 1 17.06 60.86 -17.84
N LYS A 2 17.83 60.30 -16.89
CA LYS A 2 17.51 60.08 -15.46
C LYS A 2 16.35 59.13 -15.06
N HIS A 3 16.55 58.53 -13.90
CA HIS A 3 15.82 57.40 -13.30
C HIS A 3 14.49 57.80 -12.63
N PRO A 4 13.59 56.82 -12.37
CA PRO A 4 12.82 56.74 -11.14
C PRO A 4 13.56 55.92 -10.07
N THR A 5 13.57 56.40 -8.83
CA THR A 5 14.22 55.73 -7.68
C THR A 5 13.24 55.43 -6.55
N SER A 6 13.22 54.15 -6.18
CA SER A 6 13.16 53.62 -4.81
C SER A 6 11.87 53.58 -3.97
N SER A 7 11.77 52.43 -3.28
CA SER A 7 11.22 52.23 -1.92
C SER A 7 9.71 52.22 -1.70
N ILE A 8 9.15 51.02 -1.60
CA ILE A 8 7.92 50.74 -0.84
C ILE A 8 8.33 50.18 0.53
N ILE A 9 7.80 50.76 1.61
CA ILE A 9 8.04 50.32 2.99
C ILE A 9 6.95 49.31 3.39
N ALA A 10 7.35 48.17 3.95
CA ALA A 10 6.42 47.21 4.54
C ALA A 10 5.94 47.68 5.92
N ALA A 11 4.64 47.59 6.18
CA ALA A 11 4.06 47.87 7.49
C ALA A 11 3.75 46.55 8.22
N LEU A 12 4.45 46.29 9.34
CA LEU A 12 3.99 45.31 10.32
C LEU A 12 2.93 45.96 11.22
N ALA A 13 1.79 45.29 11.38
CA ALA A 13 0.85 45.57 12.45
C ALA A 13 0.98 44.48 13.53
N LEU A 14 1.29 44.89 14.75
CA LEU A 14 1.42 44.02 15.92
C LEU A 14 0.36 44.44 16.95
N SER A 15 -0.46 43.50 17.43
CA SER A 15 -1.33 43.73 18.60
C SER A 15 -1.49 42.45 19.40
N THR A 16 -1.48 42.58 20.73
CA THR A 16 -1.16 41.53 21.71
C THR A 16 -2.31 41.28 22.71
N LEU A 17 -2.13 40.27 23.60
CA LEU A 17 -2.94 39.93 24.79
C LEU A 17 -4.28 39.21 24.45
N GLY A 18 -4.79 38.19 25.15
CA GLY A 18 -4.38 37.34 26.29
C GLY A 18 -5.36 36.14 26.40
N ASN A 19 -5.45 35.31 27.45
CA ASN A 19 -4.74 35.23 28.73
C ASN A 19 -4.88 33.80 29.37
N SER A 20 -4.30 33.59 30.57
CA SER A 20 -4.23 32.38 31.42
C SER A 20 -5.50 31.54 31.71
N VAL A 21 -5.29 30.23 31.99
CA VAL A 21 -5.68 29.58 33.27
C VAL A 21 -4.64 28.51 33.68
N CYS A 22 -4.27 28.44 34.96
CA CYS A 22 -3.40 27.39 35.55
C CYS A 22 -4.23 26.36 36.35
N ASN A 23 -3.72 25.13 36.54
CA ASN A 23 -3.72 24.44 37.85
C ASN A 23 -2.92 23.12 37.81
N ALA A 24 -2.61 22.56 38.99
CA ALA A 24 -1.58 21.54 39.20
C ALA A 24 -2.02 20.38 40.11
N PHE A 25 -1.07 19.46 40.37
CA PHE A 25 -0.94 18.54 41.52
C PHE A 25 -1.49 17.08 41.46
N THR A 26 -0.52 16.15 41.51
CA THR A 26 -0.40 14.89 42.30
C THR A 26 -1.13 13.55 42.02
N SER A 27 -0.25 12.53 41.89
CA SER A 27 -0.18 11.23 42.59
C SER A 27 -1.00 9.99 42.17
N VAL A 28 -0.25 9.01 41.63
CA VAL A 28 -0.19 7.57 41.99
C VAL A 28 -1.49 6.81 42.30
N ALA A 29 -1.82 5.85 41.43
CA ALA A 29 -2.42 4.58 41.85
C ALA A 29 -1.86 3.44 40.97
N SER A 30 -1.26 2.44 41.61
CA SER A 30 -0.82 1.18 40.99
C SER A 30 -2.02 0.31 40.61
N ASN A 31 -1.99 -0.31 39.43
CA ASN A 31 -2.97 -1.35 39.08
C ASN A 31 -2.24 -2.52 38.38
N GLN A 32 -1.77 -3.48 39.19
CA GLN A 32 -1.37 -4.79 38.69
C GLN A 32 -2.62 -5.66 38.53
N ARG A 33 -2.78 -6.29 37.35
CA ARG A 33 -3.53 -7.55 37.24
C ARG A 33 -2.79 -8.52 36.30
N PRO A 34 -2.94 -9.85 36.49
CA PRO A 34 -1.95 -10.83 36.02
C PRO A 34 -2.40 -11.63 34.77
N SER A 35 -1.50 -12.53 34.35
CA SER A 35 -1.70 -13.61 33.38
C SER A 35 -1.72 -13.12 31.92
N THR A 36 -1.20 -13.85 30.92
CA THR A 36 -1.02 -15.32 30.76
C THR A 36 0.32 -15.68 30.09
N ALA A 37 0.57 -16.98 29.91
CA ALA A 37 1.82 -17.54 29.45
C ALA A 37 2.16 -17.29 27.96
N THR A 38 3.46 -17.35 27.69
CA THR A 38 4.13 -17.81 26.46
C THR A 38 3.26 -18.02 25.23
N TRP A 39 3.40 -17.12 24.27
CA TRP A 39 3.67 -17.52 22.89
C TRP A 39 5.03 -16.93 22.54
N MET A 40 6.03 -17.80 22.32
CA MET A 40 7.21 -17.38 21.59
C MET A 40 6.73 -17.11 20.18
N SER A 41 6.77 -15.86 19.72
CA SER A 41 6.62 -15.57 18.30
C SER A 41 7.69 -16.37 17.58
N GLU A 42 7.30 -17.39 16.81
CA GLU A 42 8.22 -17.99 15.87
C GLU A 42 8.76 -16.86 14.98
N PRO A 43 10.07 -16.84 14.68
CA PRO A 43 10.58 -15.90 13.70
C PRO A 43 9.89 -16.23 12.38
N SER A 44 8.96 -15.36 11.95
CA SER A 44 8.21 -15.61 10.73
C SER A 44 9.20 -15.61 9.57
N ASN A 45 9.52 -16.79 9.04
CA ASN A 45 10.28 -16.96 7.82
C ASN A 45 9.46 -16.58 6.57
N THR A 46 8.51 -15.67 6.74
CA THR A 46 7.93 -14.86 5.68
C THR A 46 9.08 -14.08 5.05
N PRO A 47 9.42 -14.30 3.76
CA PRO A 47 10.41 -13.50 3.07
C PRO A 47 10.06 -12.02 3.22
N ALA A 48 11.07 -11.16 3.39
CA ALA A 48 10.90 -9.77 3.82
C ALA A 48 10.19 -8.83 2.82
N THR A 49 9.45 -9.38 1.86
CA THR A 49 8.59 -8.75 0.83
C THR A 49 7.18 -9.34 0.75
N LEU A 50 6.87 -10.46 1.42
CA LEU A 50 5.52 -11.04 1.38
C LEU A 50 4.58 -10.39 2.41
N VAL A 51 3.30 -10.27 2.03
CA VAL A 51 2.19 -9.91 2.93
C VAL A 51 1.86 -11.10 3.84
N SER A 52 1.43 -10.85 5.08
CA SER A 52 1.03 -11.92 5.99
C SER A 52 -0.17 -12.71 5.46
N GLN A 53 -0.13 -14.04 5.58
CA GLN A 53 -1.20 -14.93 5.09
C GLN A 53 -2.57 -14.59 5.70
N ALA A 54 -2.59 -14.17 6.97
CA ALA A 54 -3.80 -13.74 7.67
C ALA A 54 -4.43 -12.48 7.06
N ALA A 55 -3.63 -11.44 6.77
CA ALA A 55 -4.11 -10.23 6.10
C ALA A 55 -4.62 -10.53 4.69
N PHE A 56 -3.95 -11.43 3.96
CA PHE A 56 -4.38 -11.85 2.63
C PHE A 56 -5.75 -12.56 2.66
N VAL A 57 -5.94 -13.55 3.55
CA VAL A 57 -7.23 -14.28 3.67
C VAL A 57 -8.35 -13.33 4.08
N TYR A 58 -8.10 -12.43 5.03
CA TYR A 58 -9.08 -11.41 5.45
C TYR A 58 -9.49 -10.49 4.29
N GLY A 59 -8.53 -9.95 3.53
CA GLY A 59 -8.82 -9.09 2.39
C GLY A 59 -9.63 -9.80 1.28
N ILE A 60 -9.40 -11.10 1.07
CA ILE A 60 -10.21 -11.90 0.14
C ILE A 60 -11.64 -12.08 0.62
N ASP A 61 -11.84 -12.42 1.90
CA ASP A 61 -13.19 -12.65 2.43
C ASP A 61 -14.01 -11.35 2.41
N VAL A 62 -13.39 -10.19 2.67
CA VAL A 62 -13.98 -8.85 2.45
C VAL A 62 -14.32 -8.61 0.98
N LEU A 63 -13.36 -8.79 0.06
CA LEU A 63 -13.57 -8.47 -1.36
C LEU A 63 -14.58 -9.41 -2.04
N LYS A 64 -14.62 -10.69 -1.65
CA LYS A 64 -15.66 -11.64 -2.11
C LYS A 64 -17.05 -11.23 -1.63
N ALA A 65 -17.19 -10.80 -0.38
CA ALA A 65 -18.46 -10.28 0.13
C ALA A 65 -18.92 -9.05 -0.67
N ASP A 66 -18.02 -8.11 -0.96
CA ASP A 66 -18.27 -6.92 -1.78
C ASP A 66 -18.64 -7.27 -3.24
N MET A 67 -18.07 -8.34 -3.79
CA MET A 67 -18.41 -8.87 -5.12
C MET A 67 -19.68 -9.75 -5.14
N GLY A 68 -20.31 -10.02 -4.00
CA GLY A 68 -21.47 -10.91 -3.89
C GLY A 68 -21.17 -12.39 -4.16
N LEU A 69 -19.92 -12.81 -3.94
CA LEU A 69 -19.46 -14.19 -4.11
C LEU A 69 -19.54 -14.95 -2.78
N GLU A 70 -19.96 -16.21 -2.84
CA GLU A 70 -20.13 -17.04 -1.65
C GLU A 70 -18.78 -17.31 -0.96
N ILE A 71 -18.73 -17.11 0.37
CA ILE A 71 -17.53 -17.36 1.17
C ILE A 71 -17.29 -18.86 1.21
N ILE A 72 -16.12 -19.30 0.73
CA ILE A 72 -15.78 -20.72 0.66
C ILE A 72 -15.53 -21.26 2.08
N PRO A 73 -16.21 -22.34 2.50
CA PRO A 73 -15.98 -22.99 3.79
C PRO A 73 -14.50 -23.35 4.00
N GLU A 74 -14.00 -23.25 5.25
CA GLU A 74 -12.59 -23.52 5.60
C GLU A 74 -12.07 -24.86 5.08
N ASP A 75 -12.90 -25.92 5.16
CA ASP A 75 -12.62 -27.27 4.67
C ASP A 75 -12.53 -27.40 3.14
N GLN A 76 -13.00 -26.39 2.41
CA GLN A 76 -13.05 -26.31 0.96
C GLN A 76 -12.21 -25.16 0.40
N LYS A 77 -11.56 -24.35 1.25
CA LYS A 77 -10.64 -23.29 0.80
C LYS A 77 -9.47 -23.95 0.05
N PRO A 78 -9.31 -23.72 -1.26
CA PRO A 78 -8.18 -24.29 -1.99
C PRO A 78 -6.85 -23.78 -1.41
N MET A 79 -5.84 -24.64 -1.46
CA MET A 79 -4.53 -24.34 -0.90
C MET A 79 -3.81 -23.33 -1.81
N TYR A 80 -3.29 -22.24 -1.25
CA TYR A 80 -2.65 -21.16 -2.02
C TYR A 80 -1.20 -20.92 -1.60
N ALA A 81 -0.34 -20.62 -2.58
CA ALA A 81 0.97 -20.04 -2.36
C ALA A 81 0.94 -18.54 -2.68
N ILE A 82 1.79 -17.75 -2.02
CA ILE A 82 1.99 -16.34 -2.37
C ILE A 82 3.13 -16.26 -3.41
N GLY A 83 2.78 -15.91 -4.65
CA GLY A 83 3.74 -15.61 -5.71
C GLY A 83 4.03 -14.12 -5.78
N LYS A 84 5.31 -13.76 -6.00
CA LYS A 84 5.72 -12.39 -6.34
C LYS A 84 5.68 -12.21 -7.87
N LEU A 85 5.12 -11.10 -8.34
CA LEU A 85 5.19 -10.64 -9.72
C LEU A 85 5.61 -9.16 -9.74
N GLU A 86 6.45 -8.79 -10.69
CA GLU A 86 6.87 -7.40 -10.94
C GLU A 86 6.24 -7.00 -12.28
N ALA A 87 5.33 -6.02 -12.24
CA ALA A 87 4.49 -5.63 -13.37
C ALA A 87 4.86 -4.23 -13.85
N GLU A 88 5.50 -4.14 -15.01
CA GLU A 88 5.74 -2.85 -15.68
C GLU A 88 4.42 -2.34 -16.26
N LEU A 89 4.03 -1.11 -15.89
CA LEU A 89 2.77 -0.49 -16.23
C LEU A 89 3.03 0.81 -17.03
N PRO A 90 2.79 0.81 -18.35
CA PRO A 90 2.88 2.02 -19.18
C PRO A 90 2.00 3.16 -18.66
N LEU A 91 2.48 4.41 -18.77
CA LEU A 91 1.74 5.57 -18.26
C LEU A 91 0.38 5.81 -18.93
N GLU A 92 0.15 5.29 -20.14
CA GLU A 92 -1.16 5.31 -20.80
C GLU A 92 -2.17 4.33 -20.19
N LEU A 93 -1.69 3.29 -19.50
CA LEU A 93 -2.48 2.19 -18.93
C LEU A 93 -2.78 2.36 -17.43
N VAL A 94 -2.15 3.32 -16.73
CA VAL A 94 -2.33 3.54 -15.27
C VAL A 94 -3.76 3.82 -14.83
N SER A 95 -4.61 4.29 -15.76
CA SER A 95 -6.05 4.54 -15.56
C SER A 95 -6.92 3.26 -15.62
N GLY A 96 -6.36 2.14 -16.04
CA GLY A 96 -7.07 0.87 -16.22
C GLY A 96 -7.13 -0.02 -14.98
N ILE A 97 -6.57 0.43 -13.85
CA ILE A 97 -6.56 -0.29 -12.57
C ILE A 97 -7.47 0.41 -11.57
N ARG A 98 -8.24 -0.37 -10.81
CA ARG A 98 -9.04 0.10 -9.68
C ARG A 98 -8.63 -0.66 -8.42
N PHE A 99 -8.35 0.08 -7.36
CA PHE A 99 -8.01 -0.48 -6.06
C PHE A 99 -9.27 -0.73 -5.23
N SER A 100 -9.21 -1.76 -4.39
CA SER A 100 -10.18 -2.07 -3.35
C SER A 100 -9.52 -1.92 -1.98
N ASP A 101 -10.26 -1.35 -1.03
CA ASP A 101 -9.82 -1.22 0.36
C ASP A 101 -10.11 -2.51 1.11
N CYS A 102 -9.16 -2.97 1.91
CA CYS A 102 -9.31 -4.14 2.78
C CYS A 102 -8.78 -3.85 4.20
N GLU A 103 -8.76 -2.56 4.59
CA GLU A 103 -8.28 -1.97 5.86
C GLU A 103 -6.77 -2.16 6.13
N SER A 104 -6.28 -3.37 5.91
CA SER A 104 -4.93 -3.86 6.18
C SER A 104 -4.09 -4.10 4.93
N VAL A 105 -4.69 -4.14 3.74
CA VAL A 105 -3.99 -4.29 2.45
C VAL A 105 -4.74 -3.54 1.35
N THR A 106 -4.04 -3.23 0.25
CA THR A 106 -4.66 -2.70 -0.97
C THR A 106 -4.67 -3.76 -2.07
N LEU A 107 -5.85 -4.20 -2.48
CA LEU A 107 -6.05 -5.17 -3.56
C LEU A 107 -6.35 -4.46 -4.89
N ILE A 108 -5.99 -5.07 -6.01
CA ILE A 108 -6.57 -4.76 -7.32
C ILE A 108 -7.99 -5.35 -7.35
N GLY A 109 -9.00 -4.49 -7.31
CA GLY A 109 -10.40 -4.90 -7.39
C GLY A 109 -10.82 -5.19 -8.83
N GLN A 110 -10.47 -4.30 -9.75
CA GLN A 110 -10.78 -4.44 -11.18
C GLN A 110 -9.60 -3.96 -12.03
N VAL A 111 -9.36 -4.67 -13.14
CA VAL A 111 -8.32 -4.36 -14.12
C VAL A 111 -8.92 -4.45 -15.52
N ARG A 112 -8.60 -3.47 -16.38
CA ARG A 112 -9.05 -3.38 -17.77
C ARG A 112 -8.26 -4.38 -18.62
N GLN A 113 -8.90 -5.02 -19.61
CA GLN A 113 -8.31 -6.18 -20.31
C GLN A 113 -6.98 -5.88 -21.01
N ASP A 114 -6.82 -4.69 -21.60
CA ASP A 114 -5.57 -4.21 -22.18
C ASP A 114 -4.42 -4.11 -21.16
N VAL A 115 -4.73 -3.81 -19.90
CA VAL A 115 -3.75 -3.84 -18.80
C VAL A 115 -3.40 -5.27 -18.43
N VAL A 116 -4.38 -6.19 -18.38
CA VAL A 116 -4.13 -7.63 -18.17
C VAL A 116 -3.19 -8.17 -19.25
N ASP A 117 -3.50 -7.88 -20.52
CA ASP A 117 -2.75 -8.37 -21.68
C ASP A 117 -1.32 -7.81 -21.74
N ALA A 118 -1.11 -6.55 -21.30
CA ALA A 118 0.19 -5.90 -21.30
C ALA A 118 1.08 -6.24 -20.09
N THR A 119 0.48 -6.44 -18.91
CA THR A 119 1.22 -6.47 -17.63
C THR A 119 1.08 -7.78 -16.85
N GLY A 120 0.14 -8.64 -17.24
CA GLY A 120 -0.20 -9.87 -16.52
C GLY A 120 -0.91 -9.64 -15.18
N LEU A 121 -1.28 -8.40 -14.82
CA LEU A 121 -2.04 -8.05 -13.61
C LEU A 121 -3.44 -8.67 -13.61
N SER A 122 -3.96 -8.96 -12.41
CA SER A 122 -5.25 -9.59 -12.16
C SER A 122 -5.99 -8.89 -11.01
N SER A 123 -7.31 -9.03 -10.99
CA SER A 123 -8.06 -8.84 -9.73
C SER A 123 -7.53 -9.79 -8.65
N LEU A 124 -7.61 -9.36 -7.38
CA LEU A 124 -7.05 -9.99 -6.18
C LEU A 124 -5.52 -9.95 -6.02
N ASP A 125 -4.77 -9.34 -6.93
CA ASP A 125 -3.36 -9.03 -6.67
C ASP A 125 -3.24 -7.97 -5.57
N THR A 126 -2.33 -8.17 -4.61
CA THR A 126 -2.01 -7.18 -3.57
C THR A 126 -0.82 -6.34 -4.01
N ILE A 127 -0.94 -5.02 -3.99
CA ILE A 127 0.19 -4.11 -4.27
C ILE A 127 1.07 -4.02 -3.02
N VAL A 128 2.38 -4.20 -3.17
CA VAL A 128 3.34 -4.13 -2.05
C VAL A 128 4.45 -3.10 -2.25
N ALA A 129 4.80 -2.75 -3.48
CA ALA A 129 5.66 -1.60 -3.74
C ALA A 129 5.26 -0.91 -5.05
N VAL A 130 5.52 0.39 -5.11
CA VAL A 130 5.41 1.18 -6.36
C VAL A 130 6.78 1.80 -6.63
N ARG A 131 7.25 1.62 -7.86
CA ARG A 131 8.63 1.93 -8.27
C ARG A 131 8.62 2.67 -9.61
N ALA A 132 9.64 3.49 -9.87
CA ALA A 132 9.84 4.10 -11.18
C ALA A 132 11.31 4.42 -11.44
N GLY A 133 11.71 4.38 -12.71
CA GLY A 133 13.08 4.68 -13.14
C GLY A 133 14.08 3.63 -12.69
N ASN A 134 13.85 2.38 -13.11
CA ASN A 134 14.79 1.27 -12.97
C ASN A 134 16.06 1.57 -13.79
N ASP A 135 17.24 1.40 -13.19
CA ASP A 135 18.54 1.63 -13.86
C ASP A 135 19.09 0.39 -14.58
N GLY A 136 18.44 -0.76 -14.44
CA GLY A 136 18.89 -2.06 -14.96
C GLY A 136 19.81 -2.83 -14.01
N GLU A 137 20.25 -2.21 -12.90
CA GLU A 137 21.01 -2.85 -11.82
C GLU A 137 20.12 -3.19 -10.61
N GLY A 138 18.82 -2.88 -10.69
CA GLY A 138 17.82 -3.12 -9.65
C GLY A 138 17.63 -1.95 -8.69
N ASN A 139 18.23 -0.80 -8.96
CA ASN A 139 17.94 0.43 -8.23
C ASN A 139 16.82 1.19 -8.96
N TYR A 140 16.02 1.92 -8.19
CA TYR A 140 14.92 2.73 -8.73
C TYR A 140 15.07 4.18 -8.27
N ALA A 141 14.92 5.11 -9.20
CA ALA A 141 14.95 6.55 -8.90
C ALA A 141 13.77 7.00 -8.03
N TYR A 142 12.65 6.26 -8.06
CA TYR A 142 11.56 6.33 -7.08
C TYR A 142 11.25 4.91 -6.57
N TYR A 143 11.19 4.73 -5.25
CA TYR A 143 10.76 3.50 -4.59
C TYR A 143 9.90 3.86 -3.37
N SER A 144 8.78 3.16 -3.21
CA SER A 144 7.97 3.23 -1.99
C SER A 144 7.35 1.87 -1.68
N ASP A 145 7.53 1.40 -0.45
CA ASP A 145 6.89 0.19 0.09
C ASP A 145 5.50 0.57 0.61
N VAL A 146 4.48 -0.12 0.10
CA VAL A 146 3.05 0.04 0.45
C VAL A 146 2.44 -1.26 0.93
N ARG A 147 3.28 -2.22 1.33
CA ARG A 147 2.83 -3.48 1.90
C ARG A 147 2.06 -3.23 3.19
N GLU A 148 0.96 -3.95 3.32
CA GLU A 148 0.02 -3.81 4.43
C GLU A 148 -0.45 -2.34 4.65
N SER A 149 -0.49 -1.54 3.57
CA SER A 149 -1.03 -0.18 3.57
C SER A 149 -2.50 -0.11 3.15
N SER A 150 -3.21 0.85 3.72
CA SER A 150 -4.57 1.20 3.31
C SER A 150 -4.62 1.80 1.90
N ILE A 151 -5.80 1.75 1.28
CA ILE A 151 -6.01 2.27 -0.09
C ILE A 151 -5.59 3.73 -0.25
N GLN A 152 -5.74 4.56 0.79
CA GLN A 152 -5.41 5.99 0.71
C GLN A 152 -3.90 6.22 0.60
N ASN A 153 -3.10 5.48 1.39
CA ASN A 153 -1.63 5.57 1.31
C ASN A 153 -1.14 5.00 -0.04
N THR A 154 -1.65 3.84 -0.45
CA THR A 154 -1.28 3.22 -1.73
C THR A 154 -1.67 4.08 -2.92
N ALA A 155 -2.85 4.71 -2.92
CA ALA A 155 -3.29 5.60 -3.98
C ALA A 155 -2.47 6.90 -4.04
N GLN A 156 -2.05 7.45 -2.88
CA GLN A 156 -1.12 8.58 -2.84
C GLN A 156 0.22 8.21 -3.47
N VAL A 157 0.86 7.13 -3.00
CA VAL A 157 2.15 6.64 -3.50
C VAL A 157 2.09 6.31 -5.01
N TYR A 158 1.02 5.67 -5.47
CA TYR A 158 0.78 5.41 -6.88
C TYR A 158 0.71 6.70 -7.71
N THR A 159 0.02 7.72 -7.20
CA THR A 159 -0.06 9.05 -7.83
C THR A 159 1.29 9.77 -7.84
N GLU A 160 2.07 9.67 -6.77
CA GLU A 160 3.42 10.22 -6.68
C GLU A 160 4.39 9.57 -7.68
N ALA A 161 4.36 8.24 -7.81
CA ALA A 161 5.16 7.51 -8.80
C ALA A 161 4.82 7.92 -10.24
N ILE A 162 3.53 8.08 -10.57
CA ILE A 162 3.08 8.57 -11.88
C ILE A 162 3.58 10.00 -12.14
N ASN A 163 3.45 10.89 -11.16
CA ASN A 163 3.94 12.27 -11.26
C ASN A 163 5.46 12.32 -11.42
N PHE A 164 6.20 11.47 -10.71
CA PHE A 164 7.65 11.32 -10.85
C PHE A 164 8.02 10.82 -12.25
N ALA A 165 7.34 9.80 -12.75
CA ALA A 165 7.57 9.26 -14.09
C ALA A 165 7.32 10.30 -15.18
N MET A 166 6.20 11.02 -15.12
CA MET A 166 5.89 12.12 -16.05
C MET A 166 6.94 13.24 -15.98
N ALA A 167 7.34 13.66 -14.77
CA ALA A 167 8.34 14.73 -14.59
C ALA A 167 9.73 14.38 -15.15
N ASN A 168 10.08 13.10 -15.14
CA ASN A 168 11.36 12.58 -15.64
C ASN A 168 11.27 11.96 -17.05
N SER A 169 10.12 12.09 -17.74
CA SER A 169 9.87 11.49 -19.07
C SER A 169 10.08 9.97 -19.14
N LEU A 170 9.77 9.26 -18.05
CA LEU A 170 9.80 7.80 -18.00
C LEU A 170 8.53 7.24 -18.66
N PRO A 171 8.61 6.13 -19.43
CA PRO A 171 7.47 5.58 -20.17
C PRO A 171 6.48 4.81 -19.28
N SER A 172 6.93 4.35 -18.11
CA SER A 172 6.25 3.39 -17.25
C SER A 172 6.54 3.66 -15.77
N ILE A 173 5.70 3.09 -14.92
CA ILE A 173 6.00 2.78 -13.52
C ILE A 173 6.02 1.25 -13.37
N GLU A 174 6.48 0.75 -12.24
CA GLU A 174 6.53 -0.68 -11.96
C GLU A 174 5.86 -0.98 -10.61
N LEU A 175 5.03 -2.02 -10.58
CA LEU A 175 4.35 -2.49 -9.39
C LEU A 175 4.95 -3.81 -8.93
N GLU A 176 5.40 -3.87 -7.67
CA GLU A 176 5.61 -5.14 -7.01
C GLU A 176 4.29 -5.62 -6.44
N ILE A 177 3.86 -6.83 -6.81
CA ILE A 177 2.61 -7.42 -6.37
C ILE A 177 2.80 -8.83 -5.79
N ASN A 178 1.97 -9.14 -4.81
CA ASN A 178 1.78 -10.48 -4.27
C ASN A 178 0.44 -11.06 -4.76
N ARG A 179 0.51 -12.21 -5.44
CA ARG A 179 -0.62 -12.94 -6.01
C ARG A 179 -0.84 -14.25 -5.28
N LEU A 180 -2.09 -14.65 -5.04
CA LEU A 180 -2.37 -16.03 -4.68
C LEU A 180 -2.33 -16.94 -5.92
N VAL A 181 -1.49 -17.97 -5.84
CA VAL A 181 -1.41 -19.03 -6.83
C VAL A 181 -2.09 -20.27 -6.24
N PRO A 182 -3.20 -20.76 -6.84
CA PRO A 182 -3.82 -21.99 -6.37
C PRO A 182 -2.87 -23.15 -6.61
N MET A 183 -2.53 -23.88 -5.55
CA MET A 183 -1.79 -25.12 -5.66
C MET A 183 -2.75 -26.22 -6.09
N MET A 184 -2.46 -26.87 -7.21
CA MET A 184 -3.14 -28.12 -7.53
C MET A 184 -2.78 -29.14 -6.43
N PRO A 185 -3.73 -29.96 -5.95
CA PRO A 185 -3.38 -31.13 -5.15
C PRO A 185 -2.43 -32.02 -5.97
N SER A 186 -1.36 -32.49 -5.35
CA SER A 186 -0.41 -33.41 -5.97
C SER A 186 -1.14 -34.67 -6.44
N GLN A 187 -0.92 -35.08 -7.70
CA GLN A 187 -1.55 -36.27 -8.30
C GLN A 187 -1.02 -37.61 -7.75
N GLU A 188 -0.40 -37.61 -6.56
CA GLU A 188 0.26 -38.79 -5.97
C GLU A 188 -0.65 -39.61 -5.03
N ASP A 189 -1.89 -39.16 -4.79
CA ASP A 189 -2.90 -39.83 -3.94
C ASP A 189 -4.16 -40.31 -4.72
N LEU A 190 -3.99 -40.87 -5.93
CA LEU A 190 -5.06 -41.51 -6.73
C LEU A 190 -4.70 -42.94 -7.17
#